data_AF-A0A358XTQ6-F1
#
_entry.id   AF-A0A358XTQ6-F1
#
_cell.length_a   1.000
_cell.length_b   1.000
_cell.length_c   1.000
_cell.angle_alpha   90.00
_cell.angle_beta   90.00
_cell.angle_gamma   90.00
#
_symmetry.space_group_name_H-M   'P 1'
#
loop_
_entity.id
_entity.type
_entity.pdbx_description
1 polymer ?
#
loop_
_entity_poly.entity_id
_entity_poly.type
_entity_poly.pdbx_seq_one_letter_code
_entity_poly.pdbx_strand_id
1 'polypeptide(L)'
;MTFQFVSATKATLNIGFGDNNVTYTASYDFDITKNADNTFKIAKSATQGTGNNYGNGNIDWVLKDTKPLIDYLGSTSFSSGWKQVDLTVNPSDYLQFLIFKDTKDPNATFIGKVNLRKY
;
A
#
# COMPACT_ATOMS: atom_id res chain seq x y z
N MET A 1 -9.35 0.79 -4.97
CA MET A 1 -8.42 0.80 -3.83
C MET A 1 -7.08 1.34 -4.30
N THR A 2 -6.42 2.16 -3.50
CA THR A 2 -5.10 2.71 -3.79
C THR A 2 -4.25 2.70 -2.52
N PHE A 3 -3.12 2.02 -2.56
CA PHE A 3 -2.08 2.11 -1.52
C PHE A 3 -0.97 3.02 -2.04
N GLN A 4 -0.75 4.15 -1.38
CA GLN A 4 0.14 5.21 -1.86
C GLN A 4 1.21 5.53 -0.82
N PHE A 5 2.47 5.52 -1.25
CA PHE A 5 3.56 6.06 -0.46
C PHE A 5 3.48 7.59 -0.47
N VAL A 6 3.38 8.19 0.72
CA VAL A 6 3.35 9.65 0.91
C VAL A 6 4.77 10.17 1.15
N SER A 7 5.59 9.40 1.85
CA SER A 7 7.01 9.65 2.08
C SER A 7 7.75 8.32 2.27
N ALA A 8 9.06 8.38 2.52
CA ALA A 8 9.86 7.19 2.81
C ALA A 8 9.36 6.40 4.05
N THR A 9 8.64 7.06 4.97
CA THR A 9 8.21 6.48 6.25
C THR A 9 6.69 6.45 6.41
N LYS A 10 5.91 6.88 5.41
CA LYS A 10 4.45 6.99 5.51
C LYS A 10 3.76 6.54 4.22
N ALA A 11 2.66 5.82 4.37
CA ALA A 11 1.75 5.47 3.29
C ALA A 11 0.29 5.63 3.71
N THR A 12 -0.60 5.68 2.73
CA THR A 12 -2.04 5.77 2.94
C THR A 12 -2.73 4.71 2.08
N LEU A 13 -3.70 4.00 2.66
CA LEU A 13 -4.62 3.12 1.96
C LEU A 13 -5.96 3.83 1.81
N ASN A 14 -6.40 4.00 0.56
CA ASN A 14 -7.71 4.53 0.22
C ASN A 14 -8.59 3.43 -0.38
N ILE A 15 -9.74 3.19 0.21
CA ILE A 15 -10.73 2.19 -0.20
C ILE A 15 -11.99 2.93 -0.65
N GLY A 16 -12.34 2.79 -1.92
CA GLY A 16 -13.63 3.26 -2.42
C GLY A 16 -14.72 2.26 -2.04
N PHE A 17 -15.86 2.75 -1.58
CA PHE A 17 -17.04 1.94 -1.25
C PHE A 17 -18.31 2.74 -1.55
N GLY A 18 -19.46 2.08 -1.56
CA GLY A 18 -20.75 2.70 -1.82
C GLY A 18 -21.56 1.88 -2.82
N ASP A 19 -22.56 2.53 -3.42
CA ASP A 19 -23.41 1.95 -4.45
C ASP A 19 -23.22 2.66 -5.79
N ASN A 20 -24.05 2.33 -6.78
CA ASN A 20 -23.98 2.91 -8.12
C ASN A 20 -24.28 4.43 -8.16
N ASN A 21 -24.87 4.99 -7.09
CA ASN A 21 -25.33 6.37 -7.05
C ASN A 21 -24.44 7.25 -6.15
N VAL A 22 -23.85 6.67 -5.10
CA VAL A 22 -22.99 7.41 -4.17
C VAL A 22 -21.75 6.58 -3.84
N THR A 23 -20.60 7.20 -4.07
CA THR A 23 -19.29 6.63 -3.73
C THR A 23 -18.64 7.44 -2.61
N TYR A 24 -18.05 6.72 -1.68
CA TYR A 24 -17.31 7.25 -0.54
C TYR A 24 -15.90 6.67 -0.55
N THR A 25 -15.02 7.29 0.22
CA THR A 25 -13.67 6.78 0.44
C THR A 25 -13.46 6.55 1.93
N ALA A 26 -12.87 5.42 2.28
CA ALA A 26 -12.28 5.14 3.57
C ALA A 26 -10.75 5.26 3.48
N SER A 27 -10.14 5.93 4.44
CA SER A 27 -8.69 6.16 4.47
C SER A 27 -8.05 5.58 5.73
N TYR A 28 -6.87 4.99 5.57
CA TYR A 28 -6.05 4.48 6.67
C TYR A 28 -4.58 4.86 6.46
N ASP A 29 -3.94 5.39 7.50
CA ASP A 29 -2.52 5.71 7.48
C ASP A 29 -1.66 4.55 7.96
N PHE A 30 -0.49 4.43 7.36
CA PHE A 30 0.53 3.42 7.65
C PHE A 30 1.90 4.04 7.88
N ASP A 31 2.61 3.48 8.85
CA ASP A 31 4.02 3.73 9.11
C ASP A 31 4.87 2.69 8.38
N ILE A 32 5.92 3.17 7.73
CA ILE A 32 6.91 2.33 7.05
C ILE A 32 8.23 2.45 7.79
N THR A 33 8.74 1.31 8.24
CA THR A 33 10.03 1.22 8.93
C THR A 33 10.95 0.28 8.17
N LYS A 34 12.17 0.73 7.88
CA LYS A 34 13.21 -0.14 7.33
C LYS A 34 13.90 -0.88 8.47
N ASN A 35 13.96 -2.20 8.38
CA ASN A 35 14.68 -3.07 9.31
C ASN A 35 16.19 -3.13 8.95
N ALA A 36 17.01 -3.61 9.88
CA ALA A 36 18.46 -3.74 9.70
C ALA A 36 18.85 -4.70 8.56
N ASP A 37 18.00 -5.70 8.27
CA ASP A 37 18.17 -6.68 7.20
C ASP A 37 17.73 -6.17 5.80
N ASN A 38 17.48 -4.87 5.67
CA ASN A 38 16.95 -4.21 4.47
C ASN A 38 15.53 -4.63 4.07
N THR A 39 14.77 -5.25 4.96
CA THR A 39 13.33 -5.45 4.76
C THR A 39 12.53 -4.25 5.30
N PHE A 40 11.26 -4.15 4.90
CA PHE A 40 10.37 -3.06 5.27
C PHE A 40 9.17 -3.58 6.05
N LYS A 41 8.95 -3.02 7.23
CA LYS A 41 7.72 -3.21 8.01
C LYS A 41 6.72 -2.14 7.62
N ILE A 42 5.48 -2.55 7.35
CA ILE A 42 4.36 -1.66 7.07
C ILE A 42 3.30 -1.91 8.13
N ALA A 43 2.98 -0.93 8.97
CA ALA A 43 2.02 -1.11 10.06
C ALA A 43 1.01 0.04 10.06
N LYS A 44 -0.25 -0.23 10.43
CA LYS A 44 -1.24 0.85 10.60
C LYS A 44 -0.71 1.85 11.63
N SER A 45 -0.68 3.13 11.28
CA SER A 45 -0.17 4.19 12.17
C SER A 45 -1.03 4.30 13.42
N ALA A 46 -0.40 4.52 14.57
CA ALA A 46 -1.11 4.76 15.83
C ALA A 46 -1.98 6.03 15.74
N THR A 47 -1.43 7.08 15.12
CA THR A 47 -2.16 8.31 14.79
C THR A 47 -2.65 8.22 13.35
N GLN A 48 -3.96 8.30 13.16
CA GLN A 48 -4.60 8.39 11.85
C GLN A 48 -4.91 9.86 11.53
N GLY A 49 -5.03 10.18 10.24
CA GLY A 49 -5.51 11.47 9.78
C GLY A 49 -6.94 11.77 10.23
N THR A 50 -7.35 13.01 9.96
CA THR A 50 -8.66 13.53 10.33
C THR A 50 -9.50 13.81 9.10
N GLY A 51 -10.83 13.73 9.22
CA GLY A 51 -11.79 14.07 8.16
C GLY A 51 -12.74 12.92 7.82
N ASN A 52 -13.70 13.20 6.94
CA ASN A 52 -14.79 12.26 6.63
C ASN A 52 -14.27 10.90 6.15
N ASN A 53 -13.22 10.87 5.34
CA ASN A 53 -12.68 9.61 4.82
C ASN A 53 -12.09 8.71 5.92
N TYR A 54 -11.45 9.30 6.93
CA TYR A 54 -10.96 8.53 8.08
C TYR A 54 -12.10 8.09 8.99
N GLY A 55 -13.13 8.94 9.15
CA GLY A 55 -14.39 8.57 9.81
C GLY A 55 -15.07 7.37 9.14
N ASN A 56 -15.12 7.38 7.80
CA ASN A 56 -15.65 6.30 6.99
C ASN A 56 -14.88 4.97 7.18
N GLY A 57 -13.57 5.03 7.38
CA GLY A 57 -12.74 3.85 7.68
C GLY A 57 -13.05 3.20 9.05
N ASN A 58 -13.77 3.90 9.93
CA ASN A 58 -14.21 3.36 11.21
C ASN A 58 -15.62 2.77 11.17
N ILE A 59 -16.32 2.82 10.02
CA ILE A 59 -17.62 2.16 9.86
C ILE A 59 -17.42 0.64 9.96
N ASP A 60 -18.16 -0.03 10.85
CA ASP A 60 -17.92 -1.43 11.23
C ASP A 60 -17.74 -2.40 10.05
N TRP A 61 -18.60 -2.33 9.04
CA TRP A 61 -18.52 -3.22 7.89
C TRP A 61 -17.35 -2.87 6.96
N VAL A 62 -17.03 -1.57 6.79
CA VAL A 62 -15.85 -1.13 6.03
C VAL A 62 -14.59 -1.61 6.72
N LEU A 63 -14.51 -1.44 8.04
CA LEU A 63 -13.39 -1.89 8.85
C LEU A 63 -13.25 -3.41 8.78
N LYS A 64 -14.35 -4.16 8.92
CA LYS A 64 -14.36 -5.63 8.82
C LYS A 64 -13.79 -6.12 7.49
N ASP A 65 -14.20 -5.51 6.38
CA ASP A 65 -13.75 -5.94 5.05
C ASP A 65 -12.29 -5.56 4.77
N THR A 66 -11.82 -4.47 5.35
CA THR A 66 -10.45 -3.96 5.14
C THR A 66 -9.43 -4.51 6.13
N LYS A 67 -9.89 -4.97 7.30
CA LYS A 67 -9.04 -5.48 8.38
C LYS A 67 -8.11 -6.63 7.95
N PRO A 68 -8.52 -7.63 7.15
CA PRO A 68 -7.60 -8.68 6.71
C PRO A 68 -6.38 -8.15 5.97
N LEU A 69 -6.54 -7.15 5.11
CA LEU A 69 -5.42 -6.51 4.40
C LEU A 69 -4.53 -5.71 5.36
N ILE A 70 -5.14 -4.92 6.26
CA ILE A 70 -4.42 -4.14 7.26
C ILE A 70 -3.58 -5.06 8.16
N ASP A 71 -4.19 -6.15 8.64
CA ASP A 71 -3.54 -7.14 9.50
C ASP A 71 -2.41 -7.85 8.76
N TYR A 72 -2.64 -8.25 7.49
CA TYR A 72 -1.60 -8.86 6.67
C TYR A 72 -0.38 -7.96 6.50
N LEU A 73 -0.58 -6.70 6.11
CA LEU A 73 0.51 -5.71 5.99
C LEU A 73 1.31 -5.61 7.31
N GLY A 74 0.60 -5.54 8.44
CA GLY A 74 1.18 -5.47 9.78
C GLY A 74 1.80 -6.77 10.30
N SER A 75 1.56 -7.92 9.68
CA SER A 75 1.98 -9.24 10.19
C SER A 75 3.39 -9.65 9.78
N THR A 76 3.89 -9.11 8.67
CA THR A 76 5.15 -9.55 8.05
C THR A 76 6.07 -8.37 7.74
N SER A 77 7.21 -8.66 7.11
CA SER A 77 8.12 -7.68 6.51
C SER A 77 8.26 -7.97 5.03
N PHE A 78 8.59 -6.94 4.25
CA PHE A 78 8.65 -7.02 2.80
C PHE A 78 10.06 -6.74 2.29
N SER A 79 10.53 -7.53 1.33
CA SER A 79 11.68 -7.17 0.51
C SER A 79 11.20 -6.29 -0.66
N SER A 80 11.96 -5.26 -1.02
CA SER A 80 11.64 -4.39 -2.15
C SER A 80 12.58 -4.64 -3.33
N GLY A 81 12.05 -4.58 -4.55
CA GLY A 81 12.87 -4.63 -5.76
C GLY A 81 12.11 -4.09 -6.97
N TRP A 82 12.83 -3.78 -8.05
CA TRP A 82 12.20 -3.41 -9.31
C TRP A 82 11.69 -4.64 -10.06
N LYS A 83 10.55 -4.51 -10.74
CA LYS A 83 10.09 -5.54 -11.67
C LYS A 83 11.15 -5.77 -12.72
N GLN A 84 11.54 -7.03 -12.92
CA GLN A 84 12.37 -7.41 -14.06
C GLN A 84 11.55 -7.33 -15.33
N VAL A 85 12.10 -6.67 -16.34
CA VAL A 85 11.45 -6.44 -17.62
C VAL A 85 12.42 -6.86 -18.71
N ASP A 86 11.92 -7.59 -19.70
CA ASP A 86 12.67 -7.78 -20.94
C ASP A 86 12.66 -6.47 -21.73
N LEU A 87 13.80 -5.78 -21.72
CA LEU A 87 13.98 -4.50 -22.39
C LEU A 87 13.95 -4.60 -23.91
N THR A 88 14.09 -5.80 -24.48
CA THR A 88 13.96 -6.01 -25.93
C THR A 88 12.49 -6.02 -26.38
N VAL A 89 11.57 -6.33 -25.46
CA VAL A 89 10.13 -6.43 -25.74
C VAL A 89 9.39 -5.18 -25.26
N ASN A 90 9.66 -4.72 -24.03
CA ASN A 90 8.95 -3.60 -23.42
C ASN A 90 9.91 -2.65 -22.69
N PRO A 91 10.80 -1.94 -23.40
CA PRO A 91 11.76 -1.03 -22.78
C PRO A 91 11.10 0.09 -21.97
N SER A 92 9.86 0.46 -22.30
CA SER A 92 9.09 1.47 -21.58
C SER A 92 8.87 1.09 -20.11
N ASP A 93 8.78 -0.18 -19.76
CA ASP A 93 8.47 -0.65 -18.40
C ASP A 93 9.67 -0.61 -17.44
N TYR A 94 10.86 -0.24 -17.93
CA TYR A 94 12.07 -0.15 -17.12
C TYR A 94 11.90 0.81 -15.94
N LEU A 95 12.15 0.31 -14.72
CA LEU A 95 12.00 1.05 -13.45
C LEU A 95 10.63 1.73 -13.27
N GLN A 96 9.59 1.23 -13.95
CA GLN A 96 8.23 1.74 -13.77
C GLN A 96 7.50 1.06 -12.62
N PHE A 97 7.87 -0.16 -12.25
CA PHE A 97 7.12 -0.96 -11.28
C PHE A 97 8.01 -1.40 -10.14
N LEU A 98 7.62 -1.01 -8.92
CA LEU A 98 8.19 -1.48 -7.68
C LEU A 98 7.43 -2.72 -7.21
N ILE A 99 8.17 -3.70 -6.73
CA ILE A 99 7.68 -4.95 -6.19
C ILE A 99 8.02 -5.01 -4.70
N PHE A 100 7.02 -5.34 -3.87
CA PHE A 100 7.21 -5.77 -2.50
C PHE A 100 6.83 -7.24 -2.37
N LYS A 101 7.75 -8.08 -1.91
CA LYS A 101 7.50 -9.50 -1.65
C LYS A 101 7.51 -9.77 -0.17
N ASP A 102 6.52 -10.50 0.33
CA ASP A 102 6.54 -10.99 1.70
C ASP A 102 7.78 -11.88 1.91
N THR A 103 8.52 -11.59 2.97
CA THR A 103 9.72 -12.32 3.37
C THR A 103 9.44 -13.74 3.87
N LYS A 104 8.20 -14.03 4.30
CA LYS A 104 7.75 -15.35 4.77
C LYS A 104 7.01 -16.16 3.70
N ASP A 105 6.34 -15.48 2.77
CA ASP A 105 5.71 -16.11 1.59
C ASP A 105 6.06 -15.31 0.31
N PRO A 106 7.16 -15.65 -0.36
CA PRO A 106 7.60 -14.92 -1.56
C PRO A 106 6.61 -14.92 -2.74
N ASN A 107 5.58 -15.78 -2.71
CA ASN A 107 4.51 -15.78 -3.71
C ASN A 107 3.51 -14.65 -3.46
N ALA A 108 3.38 -14.18 -2.22
CA ALA A 108 2.55 -13.05 -1.86
C ALA A 108 3.28 -11.73 -2.19
N THR A 109 2.88 -11.13 -3.31
CA THR A 109 3.57 -9.97 -3.89
C THR A 109 2.63 -8.79 -4.12
N PHE A 110 3.07 -7.60 -3.75
CA PHE A 110 2.48 -6.33 -4.17
C PHE A 110 3.31 -5.72 -5.30
N ILE A 111 2.64 -5.24 -6.35
CA ILE A 111 3.28 -4.54 -7.46
C ILE A 111 2.60 -3.19 -7.61
N GLY A 112 3.39 -2.12 -7.62
CA GLY A 112 2.90 -0.76 -7.77
C GLY A 112 3.65 -0.03 -8.87
N LYS A 113 2.91 0.68 -9.74
CA LYS A 113 3.53 1.61 -10.69
C LYS A 113 4.06 2.83 -9.93
N VAL A 114 5.33 3.14 -10.16
CA VAL A 114 5.98 4.33 -9.61
C VAL A 114 5.70 5.50 -10.55
N ASN A 115 5.05 6.53 -10.02
CA ASN A 115 4.93 7.82 -10.67
C ASN A 115 5.96 8.76 -10.06
N LEU A 116 7.10 8.94 -10.74
CA LEU A 116 8.11 9.91 -10.32
C LEU A 116 7.48 11.31 -10.38
N ARG A 117 7.58 12.08 -9.29
CA ARG A 117 7.25 13.51 -9.32
C ARG A 117 8.25 14.16 -10.28
N LYS A 118 7.76 14.78 -11.36
CA LYS A 118 8.58 15.67 -12.18
C LYS A 118 8.97 16.85 -11.28
N TYR A 119 10.27 17.10 -11.17
CA TYR A 119 10.81 18.27 -10.49
C TYR A 119 10.45 19.55 -11.27
#